data_AF-A0A7Y4NR51-F1
#
_entry.id   AF-A0A7Y4NR51-F1
#
_cell.length_a   1.000
_cell.length_b   1.000
_cell.length_c   1.000
_cell.angle_alpha   90.00
_cell.angle_beta   90.00
_cell.angle_gamma   90.00
#
_symmetry.space_group_name_H-M   'P 1'
#
loop_
_entity.id
_entity.type
_entity.pdbx_description
1 polymer ?
#
loop_
_entity_poly.entity_id
_entity_poly.type
_entity_poly.pdbx_seq_one_letter_code
_entity_poly.pdbx_strand_id
1 'polypeptide(L)'
;MQPLQRNPREYPRFRQNILHLYSAAETARLFYASGQFELPLSDANKLMLIRGHCTGFNSVEEIAQKSGIPRQEVACIAEALADEGLLHGEESPGSSPTPGEVREALRKICSLWGDELRLLYIGNRFAAGDLPKPVLVGWLLEMYHYIRDCPLAIGYAASLARGPLKEVLLKYASEESGHESFVLKALMRLGLSREAVEASTPLVSTRLIGYTMRDLAQIAPGSMLLMAAMVEAQEFNPEGIQEFTNALIKAYDIPADALEPIFEHQKIDVEMGHAQLLDSNLDLIDITDRAVLDKLVDRLHDLKHAFELQNTEIAEYYSDCGRLVPRLPVAFQSI
;
A
#
# COMPACT_ATOMS: atom_id res chain seq x y z
N MET A 1 11.62 -14.96 -17.35
CA MET A 1 10.90 -15.97 -18.16
C MET A 1 9.44 -15.58 -18.15
N GLN A 2 8.85 -15.25 -19.30
CA GLN A 2 7.38 -15.15 -19.38
C GLN A 2 6.82 -16.55 -19.09
N PRO A 3 5.79 -16.68 -18.23
CA PRO A 3 5.10 -17.95 -18.08
C PRO A 3 4.54 -18.34 -19.46
N LEU A 4 4.84 -19.56 -19.88
CA LEU A 4 4.25 -20.15 -21.09
C LEU A 4 2.73 -20.01 -21.01
N GLN A 5 2.10 -19.59 -22.11
CA GLN A 5 0.65 -19.61 -22.26
C GLN A 5 0.17 -21.05 -22.04
N ARG A 6 -0.42 -21.31 -20.87
CA ARG A 6 -0.87 -22.62 -20.45
C ARG A 6 -2.32 -22.50 -20.00
N ASN A 7 -3.10 -23.55 -20.23
CA ASN A 7 -4.48 -23.61 -19.82
C ASN A 7 -4.57 -23.40 -18.29
N PRO A 8 -5.29 -22.36 -17.81
CA PRO A 8 -5.35 -22.06 -16.37
C PRO A 8 -6.06 -23.13 -15.55
N ARG A 9 -6.85 -24.01 -16.17
CA ARG A 9 -7.46 -25.17 -15.51
C ARG A 9 -6.46 -26.30 -15.29
N GLU A 10 -5.37 -26.33 -16.05
CA GLU A 10 -4.32 -27.34 -15.92
C GLU A 10 -3.11 -26.80 -15.15
N TYR A 11 -2.77 -25.52 -15.34
CA TYR A 11 -1.67 -24.81 -14.71
C TYR A 11 -2.19 -23.51 -14.07
N PRO A 12 -2.90 -23.60 -12.94
CA PRO A 12 -3.56 -22.45 -12.35
C PRO A 12 -2.54 -21.40 -11.91
N ARG A 13 -2.85 -20.14 -12.26
CA ARG A 13 -2.11 -18.95 -11.84
C ARG A 13 -3.10 -17.92 -11.33
N PHE A 14 -3.01 -17.56 -10.05
CA PHE A 14 -3.86 -16.52 -9.49
C PHE A 14 -3.60 -15.16 -10.14
N ARG A 15 -4.67 -14.43 -10.44
CA ARG A 15 -4.62 -12.96 -10.58
C ARG A 15 -4.40 -12.34 -9.20
N GLN A 16 -3.97 -11.08 -9.17
CA GLN A 16 -3.84 -10.34 -7.91
C GLN A 16 -5.17 -10.33 -7.13
N ASN A 17 -5.10 -10.77 -5.87
CA ASN A 17 -6.25 -10.89 -4.98
C ASN A 17 -5.81 -10.95 -3.51
N ILE A 18 -6.72 -10.59 -2.61
CA ILE A 18 -6.51 -10.53 -1.16
C ILE A 18 -7.50 -11.49 -0.50
N LEU A 19 -7.03 -12.35 0.41
CA LEU A 19 -7.88 -13.28 1.16
C LEU A 19 -8.12 -12.73 2.57
N HIS A 20 -9.38 -12.51 2.94
CA HIS A 20 -9.78 -12.21 4.32
C HIS A 20 -10.56 -13.37 4.92
N LEU A 21 -10.27 -13.67 6.19
CA LEU A 21 -10.94 -14.70 6.97
C LEU A 21 -11.88 -14.04 7.98
N TYR A 22 -13.14 -14.50 8.02
CA TYR A 22 -14.16 -14.00 8.93
C TYR A 22 -14.60 -15.12 9.88
N SER A 23 -13.80 -15.34 10.93
CA SER A 23 -14.00 -16.48 11.86
C SER A 23 -15.38 -16.52 12.51
N ALA A 24 -15.99 -15.37 12.82
CA ALA A 24 -17.31 -15.29 13.42
C ALA A 24 -18.45 -15.71 12.46
N ALA A 25 -18.23 -15.57 11.15
CA ALA A 25 -19.21 -15.92 10.12
C ALA A 25 -18.91 -17.28 9.46
N GLU A 26 -17.85 -17.98 9.88
CA GLU A 26 -17.34 -19.22 9.27
C GLU A 26 -17.13 -19.13 7.74
N THR A 27 -16.81 -17.92 7.25
CA THR A 27 -16.57 -17.65 5.82
C THR A 27 -15.21 -17.00 5.59
N ALA A 28 -14.75 -17.08 4.35
CA ALA A 28 -13.64 -16.31 3.82
C ALA A 28 -14.07 -15.58 2.56
N ARG A 29 -13.38 -14.48 2.23
CA ARG A 29 -13.61 -13.73 1.00
C ARG A 29 -12.30 -13.45 0.29
N LEU A 30 -12.30 -13.68 -1.02
CA LEU A 30 -11.24 -13.25 -1.94
C LEU A 30 -11.66 -11.94 -2.60
N PHE A 31 -10.94 -10.87 -2.35
CA PHE A 31 -11.12 -9.59 -3.03
C PHE A 31 -10.15 -9.49 -4.21
N TYR A 32 -10.62 -9.05 -5.36
CA TYR A 32 -9.81 -8.88 -6.57
C TYR A 32 -10.32 -7.66 -7.35
N ALA A 33 -9.54 -7.20 -8.32
CA ALA A 33 -9.82 -5.94 -9.02
C ALA A 33 -11.24 -5.85 -9.65
N SER A 34 -11.88 -6.99 -9.94
CA SER A 34 -13.20 -7.04 -10.57
C SER A 34 -14.33 -7.47 -9.63
N GLY A 35 -14.09 -7.78 -8.35
CA GLY A 35 -15.14 -8.24 -7.45
C GLY A 35 -14.66 -8.92 -6.18
N GLN A 36 -15.57 -9.67 -5.57
CA GLN A 36 -15.29 -10.52 -4.40
C GLN A 36 -15.89 -11.90 -4.60
N PHE A 37 -15.21 -12.93 -4.11
CA PHE A 37 -15.68 -14.32 -4.10
C PHE A 37 -15.71 -14.84 -2.66
N GLU A 38 -16.89 -15.26 -2.20
CA GLU A 38 -17.09 -15.78 -0.84
C GLU A 38 -17.07 -17.31 -0.85
N LEU A 39 -16.39 -17.90 0.14
CA LEU A 39 -16.28 -19.35 0.30
C LEU A 39 -16.35 -19.74 1.78
N PRO A 40 -16.81 -20.97 2.10
CA PRO A 40 -16.77 -21.49 3.46
C PRO A 40 -15.34 -21.57 4.01
N LEU A 41 -15.15 -21.40 5.32
CA LEU A 41 -13.83 -21.45 5.95
C LEU A 41 -13.12 -22.80 5.76
N SER A 42 -13.88 -23.91 5.67
CA SER A 42 -13.32 -25.23 5.34
C SER A 42 -12.65 -25.27 3.97
N ASP A 43 -13.23 -24.58 2.98
CA ASP A 43 -12.68 -24.51 1.63
C ASP A 43 -11.55 -23.47 1.56
N ALA A 44 -11.62 -22.40 2.36
CA ALA A 44 -10.55 -21.44 2.50
C ALA A 44 -9.25 -22.08 3.00
N ASN A 45 -9.33 -23.01 3.96
CA ASN A 45 -8.16 -23.75 4.43
C ASN A 45 -7.50 -24.58 3.31
N LYS A 46 -8.30 -25.26 2.49
CA LYS A 46 -7.80 -26.00 1.32
C LYS A 46 -7.18 -25.04 0.29
N LEU A 47 -7.85 -23.92 0.04
CA LEU A 47 -7.36 -22.88 -0.84
C LEU A 47 -5.99 -22.36 -0.37
N MET A 48 -5.80 -22.10 0.93
CA MET A 48 -4.53 -21.66 1.49
C MET A 48 -3.41 -22.67 1.25
N LEU A 49 -3.70 -23.98 1.34
CA LEU A 49 -2.72 -25.04 1.09
C LEU A 49 -2.28 -25.12 -0.38
N ILE A 50 -3.18 -24.85 -1.33
CA ILE A 50 -2.83 -24.89 -2.76
C ILE A 50 -2.32 -23.54 -3.29
N ARG A 51 -2.68 -22.41 -2.65
CA ARG A 51 -2.49 -21.06 -3.18
C ARG A 51 -1.05 -20.76 -3.55
N GLY A 52 -0.10 -21.11 -2.68
CA GLY A 52 1.34 -20.91 -2.92
C GLY A 52 1.90 -21.73 -4.09
N HIS A 53 1.15 -22.70 -4.61
CA HIS A 53 1.54 -23.55 -5.73
C HIS A 53 0.84 -23.17 -7.05
N CYS A 54 -0.25 -22.40 -7.01
CA CYS A 54 -0.97 -21.87 -8.17
C CYS A 54 -0.23 -20.68 -8.81
N THR A 55 0.98 -20.94 -9.32
CA THR A 55 1.88 -19.93 -9.91
C THR A 55 1.90 -19.99 -11.45
N GLY A 56 1.18 -20.92 -12.07
CA GLY A 56 1.26 -21.26 -13.49
C GLY A 56 2.44 -22.17 -13.87
N PHE A 57 3.37 -22.43 -12.94
CA PHE A 57 4.49 -23.36 -13.18
C PHE A 57 4.14 -24.81 -12.84
N ASN A 58 3.25 -25.00 -11.86
CA ASN A 58 2.81 -26.33 -11.42
C ASN A 58 1.49 -26.69 -12.11
N SER A 59 1.41 -27.90 -12.61
CA SER A 59 0.16 -28.53 -13.03
C SER A 59 -0.73 -28.85 -11.82
N VAL A 60 -2.02 -29.06 -12.05
CA VAL A 60 -2.96 -29.56 -11.02
C VAL A 60 -2.44 -30.82 -10.32
N GLU A 61 -1.77 -31.72 -11.05
CA GLU A 61 -1.17 -32.92 -10.48
C GLU A 61 -0.02 -32.59 -9.51
N GLU A 62 0.89 -31.70 -9.91
CA GLU A 62 2.00 -31.27 -9.04
C GLU A 62 1.52 -30.48 -7.83
N ILE A 63 0.46 -29.67 -7.98
CA ILE A 63 -0.16 -28.94 -6.88
C ILE A 63 -0.77 -29.91 -5.87
N ALA A 64 -1.48 -30.94 -6.34
CA ALA A 64 -2.04 -31.98 -5.49
C ALA A 64 -0.96 -32.69 -4.67
N GLN A 65 0.14 -33.07 -5.32
CA GLN A 65 1.28 -33.71 -4.65
C GLN A 65 1.94 -32.81 -3.59
N LYS A 66 2.12 -31.51 -3.88
CA LYS A 66 2.77 -30.55 -2.97
C LYS A 66 1.90 -30.15 -1.78
N SER A 67 0.60 -30.00 -2.02
CA SER A 67 -0.36 -29.56 -0.99
C SER A 67 -0.93 -30.70 -0.15
N GLY A 68 -0.84 -31.95 -0.63
CA GLY A 68 -1.50 -33.10 -0.02
C GLY A 68 -3.02 -33.16 -0.28
N ILE A 69 -3.57 -32.24 -1.08
CA ILE A 69 -4.98 -32.22 -1.46
C ILE A 69 -5.21 -33.16 -2.65
N PRO A 70 -6.29 -33.99 -2.66
CA PRO A 70 -6.57 -34.87 -3.80
C PRO A 70 -6.67 -34.12 -5.12
N ARG A 71 -6.07 -34.68 -6.19
CA ARG A 71 -6.04 -34.07 -7.54
C ARG A 71 -7.42 -33.61 -8.02
N GLN A 72 -8.46 -34.41 -7.77
CA GLN A 72 -9.82 -34.06 -8.16
C GLN A 72 -10.33 -32.80 -7.44
N GLU A 73 -10.01 -32.65 -6.16
CA GLU A 73 -10.38 -31.45 -5.39
C GLU A 73 -9.60 -30.22 -5.89
N VAL A 74 -8.30 -30.35 -6.15
CA VAL A 74 -7.50 -29.25 -6.76
C VAL A 74 -8.09 -28.83 -8.11
N ALA A 75 -8.47 -29.79 -8.95
CA ALA A 75 -9.11 -29.50 -10.24
C ALA A 75 -10.44 -28.77 -10.06
N CYS A 76 -11.31 -29.21 -9.15
CA CYS A 76 -12.58 -28.55 -8.86
C CYS A 76 -12.38 -27.12 -8.35
N ILE A 77 -11.39 -26.89 -7.48
CA ILE A 77 -11.07 -25.53 -7.00
C ILE A 77 -10.55 -24.67 -8.15
N ALA A 78 -9.64 -25.19 -8.97
CA ALA A 78 -9.11 -24.46 -10.12
C ALA A 78 -10.20 -24.09 -11.13
N GLU A 79 -11.15 -24.99 -11.38
CA GLU A 79 -12.31 -24.75 -12.24
C GLU A 79 -13.18 -23.61 -11.69
N ALA A 80 -13.57 -23.69 -10.42
CA ALA A 80 -14.39 -22.65 -9.77
C ALA A 80 -13.70 -21.28 -9.80
N LEU A 81 -12.39 -21.24 -9.54
CA LEU A 81 -11.62 -19.99 -9.61
C LEU A 81 -11.48 -19.47 -11.05
N ALA A 82 -11.40 -20.34 -12.05
CA ALA A 82 -11.36 -19.94 -13.46
C ALA A 82 -12.69 -19.31 -13.88
N ASP A 83 -13.81 -19.92 -13.49
CA ASP A 83 -15.17 -19.45 -13.83
C ASP A 83 -15.47 -18.08 -13.20
N GLU A 84 -14.95 -17.82 -12.00
CA GLU A 84 -15.05 -16.52 -11.31
C GLU A 84 -14.01 -15.48 -11.78
N GLY A 85 -13.14 -15.86 -12.73
CA GLY A 85 -12.13 -14.97 -13.30
C GLY A 85 -10.95 -14.66 -12.37
N LEU A 86 -10.74 -15.47 -11.32
CA LEU A 86 -9.64 -15.34 -10.35
C LEU A 86 -8.30 -15.92 -10.86
N LEU A 87 -8.33 -16.70 -11.94
CA LEU A 87 -7.13 -17.20 -12.61
C LEU A 87 -6.79 -16.36 -13.85
N HIS A 88 -5.50 -16.26 -14.18
CA HIS A 88 -5.07 -15.67 -15.45
C HIS A 88 -5.71 -16.44 -16.62
N GLY A 89 -6.33 -15.73 -17.56
CA GLY A 89 -6.89 -16.37 -18.76
C GLY A 89 -5.80 -16.74 -19.77
N GLU A 90 -6.18 -17.46 -20.82
CA GLU A 90 -5.35 -17.58 -22.02
C GLU A 90 -5.25 -16.18 -22.66
N GLU A 91 -4.04 -15.63 -22.78
CA GLU A 91 -3.85 -14.35 -23.45
C GLU A 91 -4.05 -14.52 -24.96
N SER A 92 -5.00 -13.80 -25.54
CA SER A 92 -5.11 -13.66 -26.99
C SER A 92 -3.86 -12.96 -27.52
N PRO A 93 -3.01 -13.63 -28.33
CA PRO A 93 -1.80 -13.01 -28.85
C PRO A 93 -2.18 -11.80 -29.73
N GLY A 94 -1.66 -10.61 -29.40
CA GLY A 94 -1.71 -9.43 -30.26
C GLY A 94 -2.79 -8.38 -29.98
N SER A 95 -3.63 -8.53 -28.95
CA SER A 95 -4.53 -7.45 -28.52
C SER A 95 -3.86 -6.54 -27.49
N SER A 96 -3.40 -5.37 -27.92
CA SER A 96 -3.03 -4.29 -26.99
C SER A 96 -4.29 -3.79 -26.28
N PRO A 97 -4.24 -3.56 -24.95
CA PRO A 97 -5.37 -2.97 -24.25
C PRO A 97 -5.59 -1.55 -24.75
N THR A 98 -6.85 -1.14 -24.85
CA THR A 98 -7.21 0.25 -25.12
C THR A 98 -6.82 1.13 -23.93
N PRO A 99 -6.56 2.44 -24.12
CA PRO A 99 -6.29 3.35 -23.02
C PRO A 99 -7.37 3.33 -21.93
N GLY A 100 -8.65 3.18 -22.32
CA GLY A 100 -9.76 3.08 -21.38
C GLY A 100 -9.70 1.83 -20.50
N GLU A 101 -9.38 0.67 -21.07
CA GLU A 101 -9.21 -0.58 -20.31
C GLU A 101 -8.04 -0.49 -19.34
N VAL A 102 -6.92 0.09 -19.76
CA VAL A 102 -5.75 0.30 -18.89
C VAL A 102 -6.10 1.19 -17.70
N ARG A 103 -6.70 2.35 -17.95
CA ARG A 103 -7.09 3.31 -16.93
C ARG A 103 -8.03 2.71 -15.90
N GLU A 104 -9.03 1.97 -16.37
CA GLU A 104 -9.97 1.28 -15.49
C GLU A 104 -9.29 0.19 -14.65
N ALA A 105 -8.38 -0.58 -15.23
CA ALA A 105 -7.62 -1.59 -14.51
C ALA A 105 -6.71 -0.98 -13.44
N LEU A 106 -6.03 0.13 -13.76
CA LEU A 106 -5.18 0.86 -12.82
C LEU A 106 -5.99 1.47 -11.67
N ARG A 107 -7.14 2.06 -11.95
CA ARG A 107 -8.05 2.57 -10.91
C ARG A 107 -8.50 1.46 -9.95
N LYS A 108 -8.92 0.32 -10.49
CA LYS A 108 -9.36 -0.84 -9.70
C LYS A 108 -8.26 -1.41 -8.82
N ILE A 109 -7.03 -1.52 -9.33
CA ILE A 109 -5.92 -2.06 -8.54
C ILE A 109 -5.48 -1.09 -7.44
N CYS A 110 -5.47 0.22 -7.72
CA CYS A 110 -5.21 1.24 -6.68
C CYS A 110 -6.27 1.19 -5.57
N SER A 111 -7.55 1.03 -5.91
CA SER A 111 -8.61 0.85 -4.92
C SER A 111 -8.41 -0.42 -4.10
N LEU A 112 -8.18 -1.58 -4.74
CA LEU A 112 -7.97 -2.85 -4.04
C LEU A 112 -6.80 -2.78 -3.04
N TRP A 113 -5.67 -2.24 -3.46
CA TRP A 113 -4.49 -2.14 -2.61
C TRP A 113 -4.59 -1.03 -1.57
N GLY A 114 -5.26 0.09 -1.88
CA GLY A 114 -5.56 1.13 -0.91
C GLY A 114 -6.44 0.62 0.21
N ASP A 115 -7.47 -0.17 -0.11
CA ASP A 115 -8.33 -0.83 0.89
C ASP A 115 -7.49 -1.75 1.81
N GLU A 116 -6.57 -2.53 1.25
CA GLU A 116 -5.67 -3.40 2.02
C GLU A 116 -4.75 -2.61 2.94
N LEU A 117 -4.11 -1.55 2.43
CA LEU A 117 -3.25 -0.68 3.23
C LEU A 117 -4.01 -0.04 4.39
N ARG A 118 -5.27 0.34 4.19
CA ARG A 118 -6.13 0.86 5.28
C ARG A 118 -6.43 -0.18 6.34
N LEU A 119 -6.63 -1.44 5.95
CA LEU A 119 -6.83 -2.53 6.91
C LEU A 119 -5.57 -2.84 7.71
N LEU A 120 -4.41 -2.85 7.03
CA LEU A 120 -3.10 -3.13 7.63
C LEU A 120 -2.43 -1.91 8.27
N TYR A 121 -3.12 -0.77 8.27
CA TYR A 121 -2.61 0.49 8.80
C TYR A 121 -2.26 0.36 10.28
N ILE A 122 -1.03 0.75 10.64
CA ILE A 122 -0.54 0.67 12.03
C ILE A 122 -1.41 1.46 13.02
N GLY A 123 -2.10 2.51 12.55
CA GLY A 123 -3.11 3.24 13.34
C GLY A 123 -4.15 2.32 13.98
N ASN A 124 -4.62 1.29 13.26
CA ASN A 124 -5.61 0.34 13.77
C ASN A 124 -5.09 -0.40 15.02
N ARG A 125 -3.79 -0.72 15.06
CA ARG A 125 -3.15 -1.35 16.22
C ARG A 125 -2.99 -0.40 17.39
N PHE A 126 -2.75 0.89 17.14
CA PHE A 126 -2.74 1.89 18.21
C PHE A 126 -4.14 2.10 18.80
N ALA A 127 -5.19 2.16 17.97
CA ALA A 127 -6.57 2.27 18.42
C ALA A 127 -7.00 1.06 19.28
N ALA A 128 -6.49 -0.13 18.95
CA ALA A 128 -6.70 -1.34 19.74
C ALA A 128 -5.86 -1.40 21.04
N GLY A 129 -4.80 -0.59 21.16
CA GLY A 129 -3.88 -0.62 22.29
C GLY A 129 -2.84 -1.75 22.22
N ASP A 130 -2.59 -2.30 21.04
CA ASP A 130 -1.71 -3.48 20.83
C ASP A 130 -0.22 -3.14 20.78
N LEU A 131 0.14 -1.87 20.79
CA LEU A 131 1.51 -1.37 20.65
C LEU A 131 1.87 -0.47 21.84
N PRO A 132 3.14 -0.42 22.26
CA PRO A 132 3.57 0.46 23.35
C PRO A 132 3.77 1.92 22.88
N LYS A 133 3.73 2.87 23.82
CA LYS A 133 3.86 4.32 23.55
C LYS A 133 5.08 4.72 22.71
N PRO A 134 6.29 4.14 22.89
CA PRO A 134 7.44 4.49 22.04
C PRO A 134 7.20 4.19 20.56
N VAL A 135 6.38 3.20 20.22
CA VAL A 135 6.00 2.89 18.83
C VAL A 135 5.08 3.97 18.26
N LEU A 136 4.19 4.57 19.05
CA LEU A 136 3.37 5.72 18.62
C LEU A 136 4.26 6.92 18.25
N VAL A 137 5.25 7.23 19.08
CA VAL A 137 6.22 8.31 18.80
C VAL A 137 7.07 7.96 17.57
N GLY A 138 7.53 6.71 17.46
CA GLY A 138 8.26 6.19 16.31
C GLY A 138 7.48 6.31 15.01
N TRP A 139 6.19 5.96 15.03
CA TRP A 139 5.31 6.11 13.87
C TRP A 139 5.21 7.56 13.39
N LEU A 140 5.04 8.52 14.31
CA LEU A 140 5.02 9.94 13.96
C LEU A 140 6.38 10.45 13.43
N LEU A 141 7.51 9.94 13.95
CA LEU A 141 8.85 10.24 13.42
C LEU A 141 9.01 9.75 11.98
N GLU A 142 8.57 8.52 11.69
CA GLU A 142 8.63 7.98 10.33
C GLU A 142 7.68 8.72 9.38
N MET A 143 6.49 9.10 9.85
CA MET A 143 5.55 9.92 9.09
C MET A 143 6.14 11.30 8.76
N TYR A 144 6.84 11.95 9.70
CA TYR A 144 7.55 13.21 9.46
C TYR A 144 8.56 13.05 8.31
N HIS A 145 9.36 11.99 8.33
CA HIS A 145 10.37 11.76 7.29
C HIS A 145 9.76 11.42 5.93
N TYR A 146 8.71 10.60 5.91
CA TYR A 146 7.99 10.25 4.68
C TYR A 146 7.35 11.50 4.04
N ILE A 147 6.57 12.27 4.80
CA ILE A 147 5.90 13.47 4.30
C ILE A 147 6.91 14.51 3.81
N ARG A 148 8.05 14.65 4.50
CA ARG A 148 9.14 15.55 4.06
C ARG A 148 9.76 15.11 2.72
N ASP A 149 9.82 13.81 2.42
CA ASP A 149 10.41 13.27 1.20
C ASP A 149 9.43 13.22 0.02
N CYS A 150 8.14 13.06 0.30
CA CYS A 150 7.06 12.95 -0.69
C CYS A 150 7.11 14.03 -1.80
N PRO A 151 7.13 15.35 -1.48
CA PRO A 151 7.17 16.40 -2.51
C PRO A 151 8.43 16.35 -3.37
N LEU A 152 9.55 15.82 -2.84
CA LEU A 152 10.78 15.65 -3.62
C LEU A 152 10.66 14.52 -4.64
N ALA A 153 9.97 13.43 -4.30
CA ALA A 153 9.69 12.34 -5.23
C ALA A 153 8.70 12.77 -6.31
N ILE A 154 7.64 13.51 -5.94
CA ILE A 154 6.67 14.07 -6.90
C ILE A 154 7.37 15.09 -7.82
N GLY A 155 8.20 15.96 -7.27
CA GLY A 155 9.00 16.93 -8.05
C GLY A 155 9.96 16.24 -9.02
N TYR A 156 10.55 15.12 -8.63
CA TYR A 156 11.35 14.28 -9.54
C TYR A 156 10.50 13.73 -10.69
N ALA A 157 9.31 13.18 -10.41
CA ALA A 157 8.38 12.74 -11.46
C ALA A 157 7.97 13.89 -12.39
N ALA A 158 7.70 15.08 -11.84
CA ALA A 158 7.39 16.28 -12.62
C ALA A 158 8.54 16.68 -13.56
N SER A 159 9.80 16.45 -13.17
CA SER A 159 10.96 16.71 -14.02
C SER A 159 11.04 15.79 -15.25
N LEU A 160 10.47 14.59 -15.16
CA LEU A 160 10.40 13.59 -16.22
C LEU A 160 9.13 13.71 -17.08
N ALA A 161 8.08 14.31 -16.53
CA ALA A 161 6.81 14.53 -17.20
C ALA A 161 6.87 15.61 -18.29
N ARG A 162 5.86 15.60 -19.17
CA ARG A 162 5.67 16.58 -20.25
C ARG A 162 4.22 17.03 -20.31
N GLY A 163 3.98 18.18 -20.93
CA GLY A 163 2.64 18.70 -21.16
C GLY A 163 1.83 18.90 -19.87
N PRO A 164 0.50 18.72 -19.91
CA PRO A 164 -0.37 18.94 -18.76
C PRO A 164 0.00 18.12 -17.51
N LEU A 165 0.50 16.90 -17.68
CA LEU A 165 0.92 16.06 -16.56
C LEU A 165 2.04 16.72 -15.74
N LYS A 166 2.96 17.43 -16.39
CA LYS A 166 4.02 18.15 -15.68
C LYS A 166 3.45 19.25 -14.79
N GLU A 167 2.45 19.98 -15.29
CA GLU A 167 1.82 21.07 -14.54
C GLU A 167 1.07 20.53 -13.31
N VAL A 168 0.33 19.43 -13.49
CA VAL A 168 -0.38 18.73 -12.40
C VAL A 168 0.62 18.27 -11.33
N LEU A 169 1.71 17.62 -11.71
CA LEU A 169 2.70 17.12 -10.75
C LEU A 169 3.49 18.23 -10.06
N LEU A 170 3.80 19.33 -10.75
CA LEU A 170 4.44 20.51 -10.13
C LEU A 170 3.52 21.16 -9.09
N LYS A 171 2.23 21.29 -9.41
CA LYS A 171 1.22 21.79 -8.48
C LYS A 171 1.12 20.89 -7.26
N TYR A 172 0.95 19.58 -7.47
CA TYR A 172 0.84 18.60 -6.40
C TYR A 172 2.09 18.58 -5.50
N ALA A 173 3.31 18.60 -6.05
CA ALA A 173 4.53 18.71 -5.26
C ALA A 173 4.61 20.01 -4.44
N SER A 174 4.10 21.12 -4.99
CA SER A 174 4.05 22.40 -4.28
C SER A 174 3.03 22.41 -3.15
N GLU A 175 1.92 21.69 -3.29
CA GLU A 175 0.89 21.54 -2.27
C GLU A 175 1.41 20.72 -1.09
N GLU A 176 2.06 19.58 -1.36
CA GLU A 176 2.68 18.71 -0.34
C GLU A 176 3.86 19.35 0.41
N SER A 177 4.46 20.41 -0.14
CA SER A 177 5.65 21.02 0.43
C SER A 177 5.34 21.71 1.77
N GLY A 178 5.97 21.25 2.86
CA GLY A 178 5.81 21.80 4.19
C GLY A 178 4.77 21.08 5.06
N HIS A 179 4.09 20.06 4.52
CA HIS A 179 3.14 19.23 5.26
C HIS A 179 3.79 18.52 6.46
N GLU A 180 5.10 18.26 6.43
CA GLU A 180 5.83 17.66 7.55
C GLU A 180 5.80 18.54 8.82
N SER A 181 5.53 19.84 8.67
CA SER A 181 5.42 20.78 9.79
C SER A 181 4.24 20.47 10.72
N PHE A 182 3.17 19.86 10.22
CA PHE A 182 2.05 19.38 11.03
C PHE A 182 2.50 18.24 11.94
N VAL A 183 3.22 17.27 11.39
CA VAL A 183 3.77 16.14 12.15
C VAL A 183 4.78 16.60 13.19
N LEU A 184 5.62 17.57 12.82
CA LEU A 184 6.58 18.16 13.74
C LEU A 184 5.90 18.82 14.94
N LYS A 185 4.80 19.58 14.73
CA LYS A 185 4.02 20.17 15.82
C LYS A 185 3.46 19.08 16.76
N ALA A 186 2.96 17.98 16.20
CA ALA A 186 2.46 16.86 17.01
C ALA A 186 3.57 16.21 17.84
N LEU A 187 4.73 15.93 17.24
CA LEU A 187 5.91 15.41 17.94
C LEU A 187 6.40 16.35 19.06
N MET A 188 6.34 17.67 18.83
CA MET A 188 6.67 18.66 19.85
C MET A 188 5.67 18.65 21.02
N ARG A 189 4.37 18.49 20.75
CA ARG A 189 3.35 18.30 21.80
C ARG A 189 3.56 17.02 22.60
N LEU A 190 4.18 16.00 22.00
CA LEU A 190 4.60 14.76 22.68
C LEU A 190 5.95 14.86 23.41
N GLY A 191 6.57 16.04 23.43
CA GLY A 191 7.76 16.33 24.23
C GLY A 191 9.10 16.21 23.50
N LEU A 192 9.12 15.97 22.18
CA LEU A 192 10.36 16.02 21.41
C LEU A 192 10.74 17.46 21.10
N SER A 193 12.05 17.75 21.10
CA SER A 193 12.54 19.03 20.56
C SER A 193 12.54 18.99 19.02
N ARG A 194 12.43 20.17 18.40
CA ARG A 194 12.55 20.30 16.95
C ARG A 194 13.87 19.72 16.44
N GLU A 195 14.96 20.03 17.14
CA GLU A 195 16.31 19.61 16.78
C GLU A 195 16.45 18.08 16.82
N ALA A 196 15.82 17.43 17.80
CA ALA A 196 15.82 15.97 17.90
C ALA A 196 15.11 15.32 16.71
N VAL A 197 13.96 15.87 16.28
CA VAL A 197 13.21 15.38 15.12
C VAL A 197 13.98 15.64 13.83
N GLU A 198 14.47 16.87 13.61
CA GLU A 198 15.17 17.24 12.38
C GLU A 198 16.51 16.50 12.20
N ALA A 199 17.22 16.22 13.29
CA ALA A 199 18.49 15.47 13.29
C ALA A 199 18.32 13.94 13.26
N SER A 200 17.08 13.44 13.38
CA SER A 200 16.83 12.01 13.36
C SER A 200 17.00 11.39 11.97
N THR A 201 17.23 10.08 11.94
CA THR A 201 17.41 9.29 10.72
C THR A 201 16.22 8.35 10.55
N PRO A 202 15.50 8.39 9.41
CA PRO A 202 14.38 7.48 9.17
C PRO A 202 14.81 6.02 9.17
N LEU A 203 13.88 5.12 9.44
CA LEU A 203 14.03 3.69 9.23
C LEU A 203 14.29 3.35 7.75
N VAL A 204 14.80 2.15 7.50
CA VAL A 204 15.18 1.74 6.14
C VAL A 204 13.94 1.62 5.25
N SER A 205 12.85 1.05 5.77
CA SER A 205 11.54 0.97 5.11
C SER A 205 10.96 2.34 4.77
N THR A 206 11.06 3.33 5.66
CA THR A 206 10.62 4.70 5.39
C THR A 206 11.36 5.31 4.20
N ARG A 207 12.68 5.08 4.09
CA ARG A 207 13.46 5.54 2.93
C ARG A 207 13.11 4.77 1.66
N LEU A 208 12.76 3.50 1.79
CA LEU A 208 12.39 2.64 0.66
C LEU A 208 11.16 3.18 -0.07
N ILE A 209 10.17 3.71 0.65
CA ILE A 209 8.98 4.33 0.03
C ILE A 209 9.39 5.41 -0.98
N GLY A 210 10.22 6.37 -0.53
CA GLY A 210 10.72 7.44 -1.41
C GLY A 210 11.55 6.91 -2.59
N TYR A 211 12.37 5.88 -2.37
CA TYR A 211 13.13 5.26 -3.47
C TYR A 211 12.21 4.60 -4.49
N THR A 212 11.20 3.85 -4.04
CA THR A 212 10.24 3.18 -4.92
C THR A 212 9.37 4.18 -5.67
N MET A 213 8.98 5.30 -5.06
CA MET A 213 8.28 6.39 -5.76
C MET A 213 9.11 6.96 -6.92
N ARG A 214 10.41 7.18 -6.70
CA ARG A 214 11.31 7.68 -7.76
C ARG A 214 11.56 6.62 -8.85
N ASP A 215 11.64 5.35 -8.48
CA ASP A 215 11.75 4.26 -9.45
C ASP A 215 10.48 4.14 -10.32
N LEU A 216 9.29 4.24 -9.71
CA LEU A 216 8.01 4.36 -10.40
C LEU A 216 7.98 5.53 -11.39
N ALA A 217 8.47 6.69 -10.97
CA ALA A 217 8.53 7.87 -11.82
C ALA A 217 9.38 7.68 -13.08
N GLN A 218 10.43 6.85 -13.03
CA GLN A 218 11.23 6.49 -14.21
C GLN A 218 10.48 5.61 -15.20
N ILE A 219 9.59 4.73 -14.71
CA ILE A 219 8.73 3.90 -15.55
C ILE A 219 7.65 4.77 -16.20
N ALA A 220 6.94 5.54 -15.38
CA ALA A 220 5.86 6.41 -15.79
C ALA A 220 5.71 7.58 -14.80
N PRO A 221 5.91 8.85 -15.22
CA PRO A 221 5.73 9.99 -14.33
C PRO A 221 4.32 10.08 -13.72
N GLY A 222 3.29 9.64 -14.46
CA GLY A 222 1.90 9.61 -14.00
C GLY A 222 1.63 8.62 -12.86
N SER A 223 2.61 7.78 -12.50
CA SER A 223 2.53 6.88 -11.35
C SER A 223 2.32 7.60 -10.02
N MET A 224 2.68 8.89 -9.89
CA MET A 224 2.39 9.66 -8.69
C MET A 224 0.89 9.85 -8.46
N LEU A 225 0.09 9.88 -9.53
CA LEU A 225 -1.37 9.90 -9.41
C LEU A 225 -1.92 8.56 -8.89
N LEU A 226 -1.29 7.45 -9.32
CA LEU A 226 -1.64 6.10 -8.85
C LEU A 226 -1.27 5.93 -7.36
N MET A 227 -0.13 6.48 -6.96
CA MET A 227 0.33 6.52 -5.56
C MET A 227 -0.66 7.29 -4.69
N ALA A 228 -1.03 8.52 -5.09
CA ALA A 228 -2.03 9.33 -4.38
C ALA A 228 -3.34 8.55 -4.19
N ALA A 229 -3.88 7.93 -5.24
CA ALA A 229 -5.10 7.12 -5.13
C ALA A 229 -4.99 5.89 -4.21
N MET A 230 -3.78 5.35 -4.03
CA MET A 230 -3.54 4.20 -3.16
C MET A 230 -3.37 4.59 -1.70
N VAL A 231 -2.75 5.75 -1.40
CA VAL A 231 -2.34 6.12 -0.04
C VAL A 231 -3.12 7.30 0.56
N GLU A 232 -3.59 8.23 -0.26
CA GLU A 232 -4.29 9.45 0.15
C GLU A 232 -5.81 9.31 0.05
N ALA A 233 -6.31 8.12 -0.27
CA ALA A 233 -7.74 7.80 -0.28
C ALA A 233 -8.39 7.77 1.13
N GLN A 234 -7.86 8.51 2.10
CA GLN A 234 -8.46 8.62 3.43
C GLN A 234 -9.56 9.67 3.40
N GLU A 235 -10.79 9.25 3.65
CA GLU A 235 -11.89 10.17 3.90
C GLU A 235 -11.69 10.84 5.27
N PHE A 236 -11.78 12.18 5.31
CA PHE A 236 -11.86 12.91 6.57
C PHE A 236 -13.21 12.67 7.22
N ASN A 237 -13.23 11.86 8.29
CA ASN A 237 -14.41 11.62 9.12
C ASN A 237 -14.19 12.21 10.53
N PRO A 238 -14.83 13.34 10.88
CA PRO A 238 -14.70 13.97 12.19
C PRO A 238 -15.02 13.05 13.36
N GLU A 239 -16.04 12.20 13.24
CA GLU A 239 -16.47 11.28 14.31
C GLU A 239 -15.40 10.21 14.52
N GLY A 240 -14.93 9.58 13.44
CA GLY A 240 -13.86 8.59 13.49
C GLY A 240 -12.54 9.16 14.03
N ILE A 241 -12.20 10.39 13.68
CA ILE A 241 -11.04 11.12 14.22
C ILE A 241 -11.16 11.30 15.75
N GLN A 242 -12.33 11.69 16.23
CA GLN A 242 -12.56 11.87 17.66
C GLN A 242 -12.50 10.55 18.43
N GLU A 243 -13.09 9.48 17.87
CA GLU A 243 -13.03 8.13 18.44
C GLU A 243 -11.58 7.62 18.51
N PHE A 244 -10.82 7.78 17.43
CA PHE A 244 -9.42 7.42 17.36
C PHE A 244 -8.58 8.19 18.38
N THR A 245 -8.76 9.50 18.47
CA THR A 245 -8.07 10.36 19.44
C THR A 245 -8.35 9.94 20.87
N ASN A 246 -9.61 9.66 21.20
CA ASN A 246 -10.01 9.20 22.53
C ASN A 246 -9.37 7.84 22.87
N ALA A 247 -9.30 6.93 21.91
CA ALA A 247 -8.63 5.64 22.08
C ALA A 247 -7.14 5.83 22.39
N LEU A 248 -6.46 6.71 21.66
CA LEU A 248 -5.03 6.98 21.87
C LEU A 248 -4.74 7.68 23.20
N ILE A 249 -5.53 8.69 23.60
CA ILE A 249 -5.39 9.36 24.90
C ILE A 249 -5.51 8.32 26.03
N LYS A 250 -6.52 7.45 25.95
CA LYS A 250 -6.77 6.41 26.95
C LYS A 250 -5.65 5.36 27.00
N ALA A 251 -5.12 4.94 25.86
CA ALA A 251 -4.11 3.90 25.78
C ALA A 251 -2.69 4.38 26.11
N TYR A 252 -2.37 5.64 25.80
CA TYR A 252 -0.98 6.14 25.79
C TYR A 252 -0.70 7.30 26.75
N ASP A 253 -1.72 7.85 27.41
CA ASP A 253 -1.59 9.01 28.30
C ASP A 253 -0.82 10.14 27.60
N ILE A 254 -1.34 10.55 26.44
CA ILE A 254 -0.83 11.66 25.64
C ILE A 254 -1.70 12.92 25.86
N PRO A 255 -1.15 14.13 25.68
CA PRO A 255 -1.95 15.35 25.73
C PRO A 255 -3.13 15.28 24.75
N ALA A 256 -4.29 15.79 25.17
CA ALA A 256 -5.51 15.70 24.36
C ALA A 256 -5.40 16.43 23.02
N ASP A 257 -4.56 17.47 22.97
CA ASP A 257 -4.28 18.26 21.79
C ASP A 257 -3.09 17.70 20.97
N ALA A 258 -2.41 16.64 21.41
CA ALA A 258 -1.14 16.21 20.79
C ALA A 258 -1.28 15.89 19.28
N LEU A 259 -2.43 15.40 18.85
CA LEU A 259 -2.68 14.96 17.47
C LEU A 259 -3.49 15.95 16.64
N GLU A 260 -3.98 17.06 17.20
CA GLU A 260 -4.74 18.07 16.43
C GLU A 260 -4.02 18.51 15.14
N PRO A 261 -2.69 18.75 15.13
CA PRO A 261 -2.01 19.16 13.90
C PRO A 261 -2.08 18.09 12.79
N ILE A 262 -2.15 16.80 13.14
CA ILE A 262 -2.30 15.72 12.16
C ILE A 262 -3.69 15.78 11.50
N PHE A 263 -4.72 16.11 12.26
CA PHE A 263 -6.07 16.24 11.73
C PHE A 263 -6.26 17.54 10.94
N GLU A 264 -5.54 18.62 11.29
CA GLU A 264 -5.44 19.82 10.46
C GLU A 264 -4.88 19.48 9.07
N HIS A 265 -3.81 18.69 9.01
CA HIS A 265 -3.24 18.19 7.75
C HIS A 265 -4.27 17.40 6.93
N GLN A 266 -4.88 16.37 7.52
CA GLN A 266 -5.87 15.55 6.81
C GLN A 266 -7.04 16.38 6.25
N LYS A 267 -7.47 17.42 6.98
CA LYS A 267 -8.50 18.33 6.51
C LYS A 267 -8.06 19.12 5.27
N ILE A 268 -6.81 19.60 5.26
CA ILE A 268 -6.24 20.35 4.12
C ILE A 268 -6.16 19.45 2.89
N ASP A 269 -5.68 18.22 3.01
CA ASP A 269 -5.58 17.26 1.89
C ASP A 269 -6.96 17.01 1.25
N VAL A 270 -8.00 16.87 2.08
CA VAL A 270 -9.39 16.74 1.61
C VAL A 270 -9.89 18.00 0.91
N GLU A 271 -9.58 19.18 1.44
CA GLU A 271 -9.92 20.46 0.80
C GLU A 271 -9.17 20.66 -0.54
N MET A 272 -7.96 20.12 -0.67
CA MET A 272 -7.17 20.11 -1.91
C MET A 272 -7.61 19.04 -2.92
N GLY A 273 -8.45 18.09 -2.50
CA GLY A 273 -9.01 17.06 -3.37
C GLY A 273 -8.00 16.01 -3.81
N HIS A 274 -6.98 15.74 -2.99
CA HIS A 274 -5.88 14.83 -3.33
C HIS A 274 -6.35 13.41 -3.62
N ALA A 275 -7.34 12.91 -2.88
CA ALA A 275 -7.98 11.62 -3.13
C ALA A 275 -8.62 11.51 -4.53
N GLN A 276 -8.93 12.64 -5.19
CA GLN A 276 -9.50 12.68 -6.55
C GLN A 276 -8.46 13.00 -7.64
N LEU A 277 -7.16 13.11 -7.29
CA LEU A 277 -6.12 13.46 -8.26
C LEU A 277 -6.05 12.47 -9.42
N LEU A 278 -6.14 11.18 -9.13
CA LEU A 278 -6.16 10.15 -10.17
C LEU A 278 -7.38 10.29 -11.06
N ASP A 279 -8.59 10.30 -10.49
CA ASP A 279 -9.83 10.32 -11.27
C ASP A 279 -9.95 11.59 -12.13
N SER A 280 -9.48 12.73 -11.60
CA SER A 280 -9.50 14.02 -12.30
C SER A 280 -8.49 14.13 -13.43
N ASN A 281 -7.46 13.26 -13.46
CA ASN A 281 -6.35 13.33 -14.40
C ASN A 281 -6.04 11.98 -15.05
N LEU A 282 -7.01 11.04 -15.00
CA LEU A 282 -6.84 9.68 -15.49
C LEU A 282 -6.53 9.66 -16.99
N ASP A 283 -6.97 10.71 -17.70
CA ASP A 283 -6.71 10.91 -19.11
C ASP A 283 -5.27 11.24 -19.46
N LEU A 284 -4.47 11.67 -18.48
CA LEU A 284 -3.04 11.93 -18.63
C LEU A 284 -2.19 10.65 -18.54
N ILE A 285 -2.80 9.52 -18.16
CA ILE A 285 -2.16 8.20 -18.23
C ILE A 285 -2.42 7.60 -19.61
N ASP A 286 -1.40 7.67 -20.47
CA ASP A 286 -1.43 7.16 -21.84
C ASP A 286 -0.33 6.12 -22.04
N ILE A 287 -0.55 4.94 -21.47
CA ILE A 287 0.37 3.80 -21.57
C ILE A 287 -0.45 2.61 -22.05
N THR A 288 -0.10 2.07 -23.22
CA THR A 288 -0.76 0.87 -23.78
C THR A 288 0.23 -0.27 -24.04
N ASP A 289 1.54 0.00 -23.90
CA ASP A 289 2.57 -1.02 -23.98
C ASP A 289 2.48 -1.95 -22.76
N ARG A 290 2.19 -3.22 -23.02
CA ARG A 290 2.00 -4.24 -21.98
C ARG A 290 3.27 -4.46 -21.15
N ALA A 291 4.46 -4.41 -21.73
CA ALA A 291 5.70 -4.61 -20.98
C ALA A 291 5.99 -3.43 -20.03
N VAL A 292 5.59 -2.21 -20.41
CA VAL A 292 5.65 -1.04 -19.51
C VAL A 292 4.60 -1.16 -18.41
N LEU A 293 3.38 -1.58 -18.74
CA LEU A 293 2.31 -1.79 -17.77
C LEU A 293 2.66 -2.87 -16.74
N ASP A 294 3.23 -4.00 -17.17
CA ASP A 294 3.66 -5.07 -16.27
C ASP A 294 4.68 -4.55 -15.26
N LYS A 295 5.68 -3.77 -15.71
CA LYS A 295 6.68 -3.14 -14.82
C LYS A 295 6.04 -2.11 -13.88
N LEU A 296 5.11 -1.31 -14.38
CA LEU A 296 4.41 -0.29 -13.60
C LEU A 296 3.61 -0.93 -12.46
N VAL A 297 2.81 -1.96 -12.77
CA VAL A 297 1.97 -2.66 -11.79
C VAL A 297 2.84 -3.42 -10.78
N ASP A 298 3.90 -4.08 -11.24
CA ASP A 298 4.87 -4.76 -10.36
C ASP A 298 5.52 -3.78 -9.38
N ARG A 299 5.99 -2.62 -9.87
CA ARG A 299 6.61 -1.61 -9.00
C ARG A 299 5.61 -0.89 -8.10
N LEU A 300 4.36 -0.75 -8.53
CA LEU A 300 3.29 -0.20 -7.69
C LEU A 300 2.96 -1.16 -6.53
N HIS A 301 3.03 -2.47 -6.79
CA HIS A 301 2.90 -3.48 -5.76
C HIS A 301 4.10 -3.46 -4.78
N ASP A 302 5.31 -3.24 -5.25
CA ASP A 302 6.48 -3.01 -4.38
C ASP A 302 6.29 -1.77 -3.49
N LEU A 303 5.64 -0.72 -3.98
CA LEU A 303 5.32 0.47 -3.17
C LEU A 303 4.36 0.13 -2.05
N LYS A 304 3.29 -0.62 -2.34
CA LYS A 304 2.38 -1.15 -1.32
C LYS A 304 3.16 -1.96 -0.25
N HIS A 305 4.02 -2.88 -0.68
CA HIS A 305 4.85 -3.67 0.24
C HIS A 305 5.83 -2.81 1.05
N ALA A 306 6.33 -1.69 0.51
CA ALA A 306 7.17 -0.77 1.26
C ALA A 306 6.42 -0.14 2.44
N PHE A 307 5.14 0.21 2.28
CA PHE A 307 4.28 0.69 3.38
C PHE A 307 3.99 -0.41 4.41
N GLU A 308 3.71 -1.64 3.98
CA GLU A 308 3.53 -2.78 4.89
C GLU A 308 4.79 -3.09 5.70
N LEU A 309 5.95 -3.06 5.04
CA LEU A 309 7.24 -3.22 5.67
C LEU A 309 7.52 -2.09 6.66
N GLN A 310 7.13 -0.85 6.33
CA GLN A 310 7.25 0.28 7.24
C GLN A 310 6.45 0.06 8.52
N ASN A 311 5.20 -0.38 8.43
CA ASN A 311 4.38 -0.70 9.60
C ASN A 311 5.04 -1.77 10.48
N THR A 312 5.65 -2.78 9.86
CA THR A 312 6.32 -3.88 10.58
C THR A 312 7.62 -3.41 11.25
N GLU A 313 8.50 -2.72 10.51
CA GLU A 313 9.79 -2.22 11.03
C GLU A 313 9.58 -1.18 12.14
N ILE A 314 8.57 -0.30 12.01
CA ILE A 314 8.20 0.64 13.08
C ILE A 314 7.84 -0.13 14.35
N ALA A 315 6.94 -1.11 14.25
CA ALA A 315 6.48 -1.89 15.38
C ALA A 315 7.64 -2.66 16.05
N GLU A 316 8.52 -3.28 15.26
CA GLU A 316 9.66 -4.04 15.76
C GLU A 316 10.73 -3.14 16.39
N TYR A 317 11.19 -2.11 15.66
CA TYR A 317 12.30 -1.26 16.09
C TYR A 317 11.95 -0.46 17.36
N TYR A 318 10.76 0.16 17.39
CA TYR A 318 10.38 1.04 18.50
C TYR A 318 9.76 0.29 19.69
N SER A 319 9.53 -1.03 19.60
CA SER A 319 9.17 -1.86 20.77
C SER A 319 10.38 -2.25 21.62
N ASP A 320 11.58 -2.23 21.05
CA ASP A 320 12.81 -2.60 21.75
C ASP A 320 13.32 -1.42 22.60
N CYS A 321 13.31 -1.59 23.93
CA CYS A 321 13.75 -0.55 24.87
C CYS A 321 15.25 -0.24 24.81
N GLY A 322 16.05 -1.06 24.12
CA GLY A 322 17.46 -0.80 23.84
C GLY A 322 17.70 0.13 22.65
N ARG A 323 16.67 0.48 21.88
CA ARG A 323 16.79 1.34 20.71
C ARG A 323 16.62 2.82 21.07
N LEU A 324 17.31 3.66 20.31
CA LEU A 324 17.19 5.11 20.43
C LEU A 324 15.89 5.59 19.78
N VAL A 325 15.17 6.46 20.50
CA VAL A 325 13.97 7.15 20.02
C VAL A 325 14.18 8.66 20.25
N PRO A 326 14.42 9.46 19.20
CA PRO A 326 14.47 9.07 17.78
C PRO A 326 15.74 8.28 17.41
N ARG A 327 15.70 7.56 16.28
CA ARG A 327 16.89 6.94 15.69
C ARG A 327 17.88 8.03 15.27
N LEU A 328 19.15 7.87 15.67
CA LEU A 328 20.23 8.81 15.37
C LEU A 328 21.15 8.30 14.25
N PRO A 329 21.81 9.21 13.50
CA PRO A 329 22.86 8.82 12.57
C PRO A 329 24.06 8.23 13.32
N VAL A 330 24.74 7.27 12.69
CA VAL A 330 26.01 6.74 13.20
C VAL A 330 27.14 7.68 12.78
N ALA A 331 27.81 8.29 13.74
CA ALA A 331 28.93 9.18 13.47
C ALA A 331 30.20 8.37 13.19
N PHE A 332 30.99 8.75 12.18
CA PHE A 332 32.25 8.06 11.88
C PHE A 332 33.22 8.04 13.06
N GLN A 333 33.16 9.04 13.95
CA GLN A 333 34.00 9.07 15.16
C GLN A 333 33.62 8.03 16.23
N SER A 334 32.49 7.32 16.08
CA SER A 334 32.02 6.32 17.04
C SER A 334 32.38 4.87 16.64
N ILE A 335 33.18 4.67 15.58
CA ILE A 335 33.69 3.37 15.12
C ILE A 335 35.21 3.30 15.28
#